data_AF-A0A6I6JRL9-F1
#
_entry.id   AF-A0A6I6JRL9-F1
#
_cell.length_a   1.000
_cell.length_b   1.000
_cell.length_c   1.000
_cell.angle_alpha   90.00
_cell.angle_beta   90.00
_cell.angle_gamma   90.00
#
_symmetry.space_group_name_H-M   'P 1'
#
loop_
_entity.id
_entity.type
_entity.pdbx_description
1 polymer ?
#
loop_
_entity_poly.entity_id
_entity_poly.type
_entity_poly.pdbx_seq_one_letter_code
_entity_poly.pdbx_strand_id
1 'polypeptide(L)'
;MKIEKYLEQNRLKLDAETPNDDFIWKGIKKEIRPQRTILPDRMWKATAIFLLGVLLTYVVVKENQEDSVVIVTLADISQDLGQQEADLKRVVNKKWEEIQPLTMEEKSEFGFLLDELSELDRVYKTYEQDLNKTGGNEQIINALLDYYEKKIRLLNRLSMEIDKQKNYETTIEFKDL
;
A
#
# COMPACT_ATOMS: atom_id res chain seq x y z
N MET A 1 50.84 -51.70 -4.32
CA MET A 1 51.97 -51.16 -3.53
C MET A 1 53.04 -50.44 -4.39
N LYS A 2 52.66 -49.47 -5.25
CA LYS A 2 53.64 -48.62 -5.97
C LYS A 2 53.70 -47.19 -5.42
N ILE A 3 52.56 -46.68 -4.94
CA ILE A 3 52.41 -45.33 -4.40
C ILE A 3 53.08 -45.20 -3.02
N GLU A 4 52.95 -46.24 -2.18
CA GLU A 4 53.53 -46.27 -0.84
C GLU A 4 55.06 -46.15 -0.86
N LYS A 5 55.73 -46.91 -1.74
CA LYS A 5 57.18 -46.79 -1.97
C LYS A 5 57.59 -45.41 -2.48
N TYR A 6 56.77 -44.78 -3.32
CA TYR A 6 57.05 -43.45 -3.86
C TYR A 6 56.99 -42.37 -2.76
N LEU A 7 56.03 -42.50 -1.84
CA LEU A 7 55.86 -41.58 -0.71
C LEU A 7 56.97 -41.74 0.35
N GLU A 8 57.40 -42.97 0.64
CA GLU A 8 58.52 -43.20 1.57
C GLU A 8 59.84 -42.63 1.05
N GLN A 9 60.14 -42.81 -0.24
CA GLN A 9 61.39 -42.34 -0.83
C GLN A 9 61.46 -40.82 -0.97
N ASN A 10 60.32 -40.14 -1.06
CA ASN A 10 60.26 -38.68 -1.19
C ASN A 10 59.85 -37.98 0.11
N ARG A 11 59.68 -38.70 1.23
CA ARG A 11 59.21 -38.14 2.51
C ARG A 11 60.07 -36.96 2.98
N LEU A 12 61.39 -37.10 2.87
CA LEU A 12 62.36 -36.05 3.25
C LEU A 12 62.33 -34.81 2.33
N LYS A 13 61.73 -34.89 1.14
CA LYS A 13 61.52 -33.75 0.23
C LYS A 13 60.11 -33.16 0.32
N LEU A 14 59.21 -33.84 1.04
CA LEU A 14 57.82 -33.45 1.23
C LEU A 14 57.57 -32.81 2.61
N ASP A 15 58.49 -32.99 3.56
CA ASP A 15 58.58 -32.13 4.74
C ASP A 15 59.06 -30.74 4.29
N ALA A 16 58.11 -29.92 3.87
CA ALA A 16 58.32 -28.49 3.69
C ALA A 16 58.73 -27.90 5.05
N GLU A 17 59.86 -27.18 5.06
CA GLU A 17 60.28 -26.34 6.18
C GLU A 17 59.06 -25.59 6.74
N THR A 18 58.82 -25.76 8.04
CA THR A 18 57.70 -25.12 8.74
C THR A 18 57.66 -23.64 8.37
N PRO A 19 56.50 -23.09 7.96
CA PRO A 19 56.42 -21.69 7.55
C PRO A 19 57.01 -20.79 8.64
N ASN A 20 57.80 -19.79 8.24
CA ASN A 20 58.27 -18.78 9.19
C ASN A 20 57.08 -17.89 9.56
N ASP A 21 56.43 -18.23 10.67
CA ASP A 21 55.23 -17.55 11.16
C ASP A 21 55.45 -16.04 11.31
N ASP A 22 56.65 -15.59 11.72
CA ASP A 22 56.94 -14.16 11.88
C ASP A 22 56.89 -13.38 10.56
N PHE A 23 57.22 -14.03 9.44
CA PHE A 23 57.13 -13.43 8.11
C PHE A 23 55.68 -13.33 7.62
N ILE A 24 54.87 -14.36 7.90
CA ILE A 24 53.43 -14.40 7.57
C ILE A 24 52.68 -13.33 8.37
N TRP A 25 52.93 -13.25 9.68
CA TRP A 25 52.26 -12.29 10.56
C TRP A 25 52.69 -10.84 10.31
N LYS A 26 53.92 -10.59 9.85
CA LYS A 26 54.37 -9.24 9.43
C LYS A 26 53.68 -8.74 8.16
N GLY A 27 53.37 -9.62 7.21
CA GLY A 27 52.59 -9.27 6.01
C GLY A 27 51.16 -8.83 6.37
N ILE A 28 50.49 -9.61 7.22
CA ILE A 28 49.10 -9.35 7.65
C ILE A 28 49.00 -8.04 8.45
N LYS A 29 49.96 -7.76 9.35
CA LYS A 29 49.94 -6.52 10.15
C LYS A 29 50.21 -5.25 9.32
N LYS A 30 50.84 -5.36 8.15
CA LYS A 30 51.16 -4.20 7.30
C LYS A 30 49.95 -3.69 6.51
N GLU A 31 48.94 -4.53 6.30
CA GLU A 31 47.71 -4.17 5.57
C GLU A 31 46.53 -3.84 6.50
N ILE A 32 46.59 -4.19 7.78
CA ILE A 32 45.59 -3.78 8.79
C ILE A 32 46.09 -2.50 9.47
N ARG A 33 46.21 -1.41 8.72
CA ARG A 33 46.10 -0.08 9.33
C ARG A 33 44.60 0.19 9.51
N PRO A 34 44.08 0.38 10.74
CA PRO A 34 42.80 1.04 10.86
C PRO A 34 42.99 2.46 10.34
N GLN A 35 42.53 2.74 9.12
CA GLN A 35 42.24 4.12 8.72
C GLN A 35 41.10 4.58 9.64
N ARG A 36 41.47 5.12 10.79
CA ARG A 36 40.59 5.97 11.58
C ARG A 36 40.36 7.22 10.73
N THR A 37 39.36 7.19 9.87
CA THR A 37 38.76 8.43 9.39
C THR A 37 38.06 9.05 10.58
N ILE A 38 38.68 10.08 11.14
CA ILE A 38 38.07 10.94 12.16
C ILE A 38 37.01 11.75 11.43
N LEU A 39 35.84 11.15 11.17
CA LEU A 39 34.70 11.89 10.67
C LEU A 39 34.09 12.65 11.85
N PRO A 40 33.81 13.95 11.73
CA PRO A 40 33.08 14.66 12.76
C PRO A 40 31.66 14.08 12.87
N ASP A 41 31.18 13.90 14.10
CA ASP A 41 29.93 13.24 14.53
C ASP A 41 28.62 13.92 14.04
N ARG A 42 28.72 14.80 13.03
CA ARG A 42 27.61 15.51 12.39
C ARG A 42 27.29 15.04 10.96
N MET A 43 28.03 14.08 10.40
CA MET A 43 27.87 13.66 9.00
C MET A 43 26.96 12.45 8.74
N TRP A 44 26.35 11.83 9.76
CA TRP A 44 25.35 10.77 9.51
C TRP A 44 23.96 11.28 9.13
N LYS A 45 23.74 12.60 9.15
CA LYS A 45 22.49 13.21 8.69
C LYS A 45 22.44 13.45 7.17
N ALA A 46 23.55 13.23 6.44
CA ALA A 46 23.64 13.57 5.02
C ALA A 46 23.34 12.42 4.04
N THR A 47 23.46 11.14 4.45
CA THR A 47 23.10 10.00 3.58
C THR A 47 21.60 9.78 3.49
N ALA A 48 20.86 10.02 4.59
CA ALA A 48 19.41 10.00 4.60
C ALA A 48 18.82 11.05 3.64
N ILE A 49 19.41 12.24 3.57
CA ILE A 49 18.94 13.32 2.68
C ILE A 49 19.16 12.96 1.20
N PHE A 50 20.25 12.26 0.86
CA PHE A 50 20.50 11.85 -0.52
C PHE A 50 19.56 10.72 -0.97
N LEU A 51 19.30 9.72 -0.12
CA LEU A 51 18.30 8.67 -0.39
C LEU A 51 16.89 9.23 -0.47
N LEU A 52 16.52 10.15 0.43
CA LEU A 52 15.22 10.81 0.44
C LEU A 52 15.07 11.75 -0.77
N GLY A 53 16.15 12.43 -1.17
CA GLY A 53 16.20 13.22 -2.39
C GLY A 53 16.00 12.38 -3.65
N VAL A 54 16.67 11.23 -3.79
CA VAL A 54 16.48 10.33 -4.93
C VAL A 54 15.07 9.71 -4.93
N LEU A 55 14.51 9.37 -3.76
CA LEU A 55 13.12 8.90 -3.66
C LEU A 55 12.12 9.97 -4.08
N LEU A 56 12.28 11.21 -3.58
CA LEU A 56 11.42 12.34 -3.95
C LEU A 56 11.54 12.67 -5.44
N THR A 57 12.75 12.66 -5.98
CA THR A 57 12.98 12.94 -7.41
C THR A 57 12.37 11.83 -8.28
N TYR A 58 12.44 10.56 -7.87
CA TYR A 58 11.80 9.43 -8.57
C TYR A 58 10.26 9.53 -8.54
N VAL A 59 9.68 9.92 -7.40
CA VAL A 59 8.24 10.15 -7.26
C VAL A 59 7.78 11.32 -8.15
N VAL A 60 8.49 12.45 -8.10
CA VAL A 60 8.18 13.64 -8.91
C VAL A 60 8.33 13.36 -10.41
N VAL A 61 9.36 12.65 -10.85
CA VAL A 61 9.55 12.33 -12.29
C VAL A 61 8.49 11.35 -12.81
N LYS A 62 8.00 10.43 -11.97
CA LYS A 62 6.87 9.55 -12.33
C LYS A 62 5.55 10.31 -12.37
N GLU A 63 5.38 11.33 -11.53
CA GLU A 63 4.19 12.19 -11.50
C GLU A 63 4.19 13.24 -12.63
N ASN A 64 5.37 13.63 -13.14
CA ASN A 64 5.53 14.54 -14.29
C ASN A 64 5.47 13.85 -15.66
N GLN A 65 5.19 12.54 -15.72
CA GLN A 65 4.65 11.92 -16.94
C GLN A 65 3.14 12.14 -16.96
N GLU A 66 2.75 13.42 -17.07
CA GLU A 66 1.39 13.79 -17.45
C GLU A 66 1.23 13.47 -18.94
N ASP A 67 1.01 12.20 -19.27
CA ASP A 67 -0.02 11.96 -20.27
C ASP A 67 -1.27 12.60 -19.67
N SER A 68 -1.74 13.69 -20.28
CA SER A 68 -2.97 14.36 -19.85
C SER A 68 -4.12 13.37 -20.02
N VAL A 69 -4.35 12.52 -19.01
CA VAL A 69 -5.47 11.59 -18.98
C VAL A 69 -6.70 12.47 -18.86
N VAL A 70 -7.35 12.73 -19.98
CA VAL A 70 -8.66 13.36 -19.99
C VAL A 70 -9.59 12.41 -19.25
N ILE A 71 -9.94 12.76 -18.02
CA ILE A 71 -10.92 12.02 -17.22
C ILE A 71 -12.28 12.37 -17.79
N VAL A 72 -12.91 11.43 -18.48
CA VAL A 72 -14.27 11.54 -18.98
C VAL A 72 -15.23 11.30 -17.83
N THR A 73 -16.06 12.29 -17.55
CA THR A 73 -17.13 12.23 -16.53
C THR A 73 -18.51 12.16 -17.20
N LEU A 74 -19.55 11.86 -16.41
CA LEU A 74 -20.93 11.91 -16.90
C LEU A 74 -21.33 13.32 -17.37
N ALA A 75 -20.77 14.37 -16.74
CA ALA A 75 -21.00 15.76 -17.14
C ALA A 75 -20.39 16.10 -18.51
N ASP A 76 -19.30 15.43 -18.90
CA ASP A 76 -18.68 15.60 -20.22
C ASP A 76 -19.50 14.94 -21.34
N ILE A 77 -20.34 13.95 -21.00
CA ILE A 77 -21.26 13.32 -21.94
C ILE A 77 -22.51 14.18 -22.14
N SER A 78 -23.15 14.59 -21.03
CA SER A 78 -24.28 15.51 -21.08
C SER A 78 -24.47 16.26 -19.77
N GLN A 79 -25.00 17.48 -19.87
CA GLN A 79 -25.30 18.31 -18.70
C GLN A 79 -26.30 17.64 -17.75
N ASP A 80 -27.31 16.95 -18.29
CA ASP A 80 -28.34 16.27 -17.52
C ASP A 80 -27.76 15.11 -16.70
N LEU A 81 -26.91 14.28 -17.32
CA LEU A 81 -26.20 13.20 -16.62
C LEU A 81 -25.27 13.73 -15.54
N GLY A 82 -24.55 14.82 -15.81
CA GLY A 82 -23.73 15.49 -14.81
C GLY A 82 -24.53 16.00 -13.61
N GLN A 83 -25.71 16.57 -13.85
CA GLN A 83 -26.59 17.03 -12.78
C GLN A 83 -27.12 15.85 -11.95
N GLN A 84 -27.57 14.79 -12.62
CA GLN A 84 -28.05 13.58 -11.96
C GLN A 84 -26.97 12.94 -11.08
N GLU A 85 -25.74 12.82 -11.59
CA GLU A 85 -24.61 12.30 -10.83
C GLU A 85 -24.32 13.19 -9.60
N ALA A 86 -24.33 14.51 -9.76
CA ALA A 86 -24.11 15.45 -8.67
C ALA A 86 -25.20 15.36 -7.57
N ASP A 87 -26.46 15.15 -7.96
CA ASP A 87 -27.57 14.94 -7.02
C ASP A 87 -27.36 13.67 -6.20
N LEU A 88 -27.02 12.57 -6.88
CA LEU A 88 -26.75 11.28 -6.25
C LEU A 88 -25.56 11.34 -5.30
N LYS A 89 -24.44 11.98 -5.70
CA LYS A 89 -23.25 12.20 -4.84
C LYS A 89 -23.62 12.98 -3.58
N ARG A 90 -24.45 14.01 -3.69
CA ARG A 90 -24.92 14.79 -2.53
C ARG A 90 -25.70 13.91 -1.54
N VAL A 91 -26.57 13.03 -2.04
CA VAL A 91 -27.33 12.11 -1.18
C VAL A 91 -26.39 11.10 -0.50
N VAL A 92 -25.43 10.52 -1.24
CA VAL A 92 -24.43 9.60 -0.68
C VAL A 92 -23.63 10.27 0.44
N ASN A 93 -23.10 11.46 0.20
CA ASN A 93 -22.29 12.18 1.18
C ASN A 93 -23.09 12.48 2.45
N LYS A 94 -24.31 13.00 2.29
CA LYS A 94 -25.19 13.27 3.43
C LYS A 94 -25.46 12.00 4.26
N LYS A 95 -25.76 10.88 3.62
CA LYS A 95 -26.01 9.60 4.32
C LYS A 95 -24.77 9.06 5.01
N TRP A 96 -23.61 9.20 4.38
CA TRP A 96 -22.35 8.81 4.98
C TRP A 96 -22.03 9.64 6.23
N GLU A 97 -22.27 10.95 6.18
CA GLU A 97 -22.13 11.85 7.33
C GLU A 97 -23.09 11.50 8.46
N GLU A 98 -24.34 11.12 8.16
CA GLU A 98 -25.31 10.66 9.17
C GLU A 98 -24.86 9.37 9.89
N ILE A 99 -24.05 8.53 9.24
CA ILE A 99 -23.57 7.25 9.76
C ILE A 99 -22.25 7.40 10.53
N GLN A 100 -21.43 8.42 10.24
CA GLN A 100 -20.17 8.65 10.94
C GLN A 100 -20.40 9.49 12.22
N PRO A 101 -19.83 9.10 13.38
CA PRO A 101 -18.79 8.10 13.57
C PRO A 101 -19.31 6.75 14.09
N LEU A 102 -18.97 5.66 13.38
CA LEU A 102 -19.15 4.30 13.91
C LEU A 102 -18.04 3.95 14.90
N THR A 103 -18.42 3.40 16.05
CA THR A 103 -17.55 2.77 17.03
C THR A 103 -16.86 1.52 16.46
N MET A 104 -15.83 1.02 17.14
CA MET A 104 -15.16 -0.23 16.71
C MET A 104 -16.08 -1.45 16.82
N GLU A 105 -17.01 -1.44 17.77
CA GLU A 105 -18.01 -2.48 17.94
C GLU A 105 -19.02 -2.47 16.78
N GLU A 106 -19.61 -1.31 16.47
CA GLU A 106 -20.51 -1.14 15.31
C GLU A 106 -19.81 -1.50 13.99
N LYS A 107 -18.52 -1.19 13.84
CA LYS A 107 -17.74 -1.62 12.65
C LYS A 107 -17.57 -3.13 12.55
N SER A 108 -17.42 -3.82 13.68
CA SER A 108 -17.33 -5.28 13.70
C SER A 108 -18.69 -5.92 13.42
N GLU A 109 -19.75 -5.38 14.02
CA GLU A 109 -21.11 -5.89 13.88
C GLU A 109 -21.66 -5.70 12.46
N PHE A 110 -21.41 -4.54 11.86
CA PHE A 110 -21.84 -4.21 10.51
C PHE A 110 -20.77 -4.41 9.44
N GLY A 111 -19.69 -5.13 9.77
CA GLY A 111 -18.54 -5.36 8.89
C GLY A 111 -18.94 -5.87 7.51
N PHE A 112 -19.92 -6.78 7.43
CA PHE A 112 -20.40 -7.31 6.16
C PHE A 112 -21.03 -6.25 5.23
N LEU A 113 -21.74 -5.25 5.77
CA LEU A 113 -22.29 -4.14 4.98
C LEU A 113 -21.20 -3.16 4.54
N LEU A 114 -20.21 -2.93 5.41
CA LEU A 114 -19.04 -2.11 5.08
C LEU A 114 -18.19 -2.77 3.99
N ASP A 115 -18.03 -4.09 4.04
CA ASP A 115 -17.36 -4.86 3.01
C ASP A 115 -18.15 -4.81 1.69
N GLU A 116 -19.48 -4.97 1.73
CA GLU A 116 -20.33 -4.85 0.53
C GLU A 116 -20.22 -3.45 -0.11
N LEU A 117 -20.20 -2.39 0.70
CA LEU A 117 -19.92 -1.03 0.23
C LEU A 117 -18.53 -0.91 -0.42
N SER A 118 -17.51 -1.55 0.17
CA SER A 118 -16.15 -1.53 -0.37
C SER A 118 -16.04 -2.27 -1.70
N GLU A 119 -16.68 -3.43 -1.84
CA GLU A 119 -16.72 -4.17 -3.10
C GLU A 119 -17.48 -3.40 -4.18
N LEU A 120 -18.60 -2.76 -3.81
CA LEU A 120 -19.35 -1.90 -4.71
C LEU A 120 -18.48 -0.74 -5.24
N ASP A 121 -17.68 -0.11 -4.37
CA ASP A 121 -16.73 0.95 -4.75
C ASP A 121 -15.61 0.45 -5.67
N ARG A 122 -15.17 -0.82 -5.53
CA ARG A 122 -14.18 -1.42 -6.45
C ARG A 122 -14.76 -1.66 -7.83
N VAL A 123 -15.99 -2.17 -7.90
CA VAL A 123 -16.70 -2.38 -9.16
C VAL A 123 -16.92 -1.05 -9.87
N TYR A 124 -17.30 0.01 -9.13
CA TYR A 124 -17.43 1.37 -9.67
C TYR A 124 -16.15 1.87 -10.35
N LYS A 125 -14.99 1.71 -9.71
CA LYS A 125 -13.70 2.10 -10.31
C LYS A 125 -13.43 1.39 -11.63
N THR A 126 -13.95 0.17 -11.81
CA THR A 126 -13.83 -0.55 -13.08
C THR A 126 -14.66 0.15 -14.17
N TYR A 127 -15.90 0.55 -13.86
CA TYR A 127 -16.74 1.29 -14.80
C TYR A 127 -16.21 2.69 -15.12
N GLU A 128 -15.60 3.40 -14.15
CA GLU A 128 -14.91 4.67 -14.44
C GLU A 128 -13.73 4.46 -15.40
N GLN A 129 -12.95 3.39 -15.22
CA GLN A 129 -11.86 3.07 -16.13
C GLN A 129 -12.36 2.74 -17.53
N ASP A 130 -13.47 2.00 -17.64
CA ASP A 130 -14.07 1.65 -18.92
C ASP A 130 -14.64 2.90 -19.62
N LEU A 131 -15.29 3.80 -18.87
CA LEU A 131 -15.74 5.10 -19.39
C LEU A 131 -14.59 5.89 -20.02
N ASN A 132 -13.44 5.93 -19.35
CA ASN A 132 -12.25 6.63 -19.82
C ASN A 132 -11.59 5.96 -21.04
N LYS A 133 -11.72 4.64 -21.20
CA LYS A 133 -11.10 3.88 -22.31
C LYS A 133 -11.96 3.85 -23.57
N THR A 134 -13.25 3.59 -23.41
CA THR A 134 -14.17 3.34 -24.53
C THR A 134 -15.09 4.51 -24.83
N GLY A 135 -15.13 5.52 -23.97
CA GLY A 135 -16.13 6.58 -24.00
C GLY A 135 -17.47 6.15 -23.43
N GLY A 136 -18.42 7.09 -23.38
CA GLY A 136 -19.75 6.89 -22.81
C GLY A 136 -20.65 6.04 -23.71
N ASN A 137 -20.71 4.73 -23.45
CA ASN A 137 -21.82 3.92 -23.94
C ASN A 137 -22.93 3.86 -22.88
N GLU A 138 -24.16 3.60 -23.32
CA GLU A 138 -25.34 3.60 -22.45
C GLU A 138 -25.23 2.58 -21.29
N GLN A 139 -24.55 1.45 -21.50
CA GLN A 139 -24.37 0.43 -20.46
C GLN A 139 -23.47 0.93 -19.32
N ILE A 140 -22.36 1.60 -19.65
CA ILE A 140 -21.44 2.18 -18.67
C ILE A 140 -22.11 3.33 -17.93
N ILE A 141 -22.84 4.20 -18.64
CA ILE A 141 -23.60 5.29 -18.04
C ILE A 141 -24.62 4.76 -17.03
N ASN A 142 -25.41 3.77 -17.42
CA ASN A 142 -26.40 3.16 -16.54
C ASN A 142 -25.75 2.45 -15.35
N ALA A 143 -24.61 1.79 -15.55
CA ALA A 143 -23.87 1.14 -14.47
C ALA A 143 -23.32 2.14 -13.44
N LEU A 144 -22.84 3.31 -13.89
CA LEU A 144 -22.36 4.38 -12.99
C LEU A 144 -23.50 4.99 -12.17
N LEU A 145 -24.67 5.20 -12.77
CA LEU A 145 -25.85 5.70 -12.06
C LEU A 145 -26.40 4.66 -11.07
N ASP A 146 -26.55 3.41 -11.51
CA ASP A 146 -27.02 2.28 -10.67
C ASP A 146 -26.07 2.03 -9.49
N TYR A 147 -24.77 2.24 -9.65
CA TYR A 147 -23.81 2.23 -8.54
C TYR A 147 -24.23 3.19 -7.42
N TYR A 148 -24.53 4.45 -7.73
CA TYR A 148 -24.93 5.42 -6.71
C TYR A 148 -26.24 5.03 -6.03
N GLU A 149 -27.22 4.56 -6.81
CA GLU A 149 -28.50 4.09 -6.25
C GLU A 149 -28.31 2.88 -5.32
N LYS A 150 -27.46 1.93 -5.70
CA LYS A 150 -27.07 0.79 -4.85
C LYS A 150 -26.35 1.25 -3.59
N LYS A 151 -25.40 2.18 -3.72
CA LYS A 151 -24.67 2.74 -2.57
C LYS A 151 -25.63 3.40 -1.59
N ILE A 152 -26.57 4.21 -2.08
CA ILE A 152 -27.62 4.83 -1.25
C ILE A 152 -28.46 3.77 -0.53
N ARG A 153 -28.86 2.68 -1.21
CA ARG A 153 -29.60 1.58 -0.59
C ARG A 153 -28.82 0.88 0.53
N LEU A 154 -27.53 0.63 0.32
CA LEU A 154 -26.67 0.02 1.34
C LEU A 154 -26.49 0.95 2.54
N LEU A 155 -26.28 2.24 2.31
CA LEU A 155 -26.19 3.23 3.39
C LEU A 155 -27.49 3.33 4.19
N ASN A 156 -28.65 3.32 3.53
CA ASN A 156 -29.95 3.27 4.22
C ASN A 156 -30.09 2.03 5.09
N ARG A 157 -29.67 0.87 4.58
CA ARG A 157 -29.71 -0.38 5.33
C ARG A 157 -28.79 -0.31 6.55
N LEU A 158 -27.57 0.18 6.37
CA LEU A 158 -26.61 0.35 7.47
C LEU A 158 -27.16 1.27 8.56
N SER A 159 -27.69 2.44 8.18
CA SER A 159 -28.35 3.36 9.11
C SER A 159 -29.50 2.71 9.87
N MET A 160 -30.35 1.93 9.19
CA MET A 160 -31.46 1.23 9.84
C MET A 160 -30.99 0.19 10.85
N GLU A 161 -29.91 -0.56 10.57
CA GLU A 161 -29.39 -1.55 11.51
C GLU A 161 -28.74 -0.89 12.73
N ILE A 162 -28.02 0.22 12.55
CA ILE A 162 -27.47 1.03 13.65
C ILE A 162 -28.60 1.55 14.56
N ASP A 163 -29.67 2.10 13.98
CA ASP A 163 -30.79 2.62 14.76
C ASP A 163 -31.53 1.52 15.52
N LYS A 164 -31.66 0.32 14.94
CA LYS A 164 -32.24 -0.83 15.64
C LYS A 164 -31.40 -1.20 16.86
N GLN A 165 -30.09 -1.34 16.71
CA GLN A 165 -29.18 -1.68 17.79
C GLN A 165 -29.29 -0.71 18.96
N LYS A 166 -29.21 0.60 18.68
CA LYS A 166 -29.34 1.66 19.71
C LYS A 166 -30.66 1.59 20.48
N ASN A 167 -31.75 1.32 19.77
CA ASN A 167 -33.07 1.20 20.40
C ASN A 167 -33.20 -0.07 21.27
N TYR A 168 -32.57 -1.18 20.88
CA TYR A 168 -32.51 -2.39 21.70
C TYR A 168 -31.69 -2.18 22.97
N GLU A 169 -30.51 -1.58 22.87
CA GLU A 169 -29.65 -1.25 24.04
C GLU A 169 -30.38 -0.36 25.04
N THR A 170 -31.03 0.70 24.56
CA THR A 170 -31.84 1.61 25.39
C THR A 170 -32.94 0.85 26.15
N THR A 171 -33.63 -0.09 25.49
CA THR A 171 -34.74 -0.85 26.12
C THR A 171 -34.24 -1.81 27.21
N ILE A 172 -33.04 -2.35 27.08
CA ILE A 172 -32.43 -3.25 28.07
C ILE A 172 -32.04 -2.45 29.32
N GLU A 173 -31.38 -1.30 29.16
CA GLU A 173 -30.98 -0.45 30.31
C GLU A 173 -32.17 -0.03 31.20
N PHE A 174 -33.34 0.25 30.62
CA PHE A 174 -34.53 0.61 31.39
C PHE A 174 -35.18 -0.56 32.15
N LYS A 175 -34.86 -1.81 31.80
CA LYS A 175 -35.43 -3.00 32.45
C LYS A 175 -34.61 -3.47 33.66
N ASP A 176 -33.35 -3.04 33.73
CA ASP A 176 -32.41 -3.39 34.80
C ASP A 176 -32.34 -2.31 35.92
N LEU A 177 -33.20 -1.28 35.85
CA LEU A 177 -33.42 -0.23 36.86
C LEU A 177 -34.73 -0.47 37.64
#